data_AF-A0A537FXH3-F1
#
_entry.id   AF-A0A537FXH3-F1
#
_cell.length_a   1.000
_cell.length_b   1.000
_cell.length_c   1.000
_cell.angle_alpha   90.00
_cell.angle_beta   90.00
_cell.angle_gamma   90.00
#
_symmetry.space_group_name_H-M   'P 1'
#
loop_
_entity.id
_entity.type
_entity.pdbx_description
1 polymer ?
#
loop_
_entity_poly.entity_id
_entity_poly.type
_entity_poly.pdbx_seq_one_letter_code
_entity_poly.pdbx_strand_id
1 'polypeptide(L)' 'MYDIIPVAYFQEPNFKKKLYLKKATELTNNLLNKMKLGCDEMIEICSSFLFDETRPALWDQYGKE' A
#
# COMPACT_ATOMS: atom_id res chain seq x y z
N MET A 1 -15.14 -7.31 1.32
CA MET A 1 -15.00 -6.74 -0.04
C MET A 1 -13.53 -6.43 -0.22
N TYR A 2 -12.83 -7.12 -1.12
CA TYR A 2 -11.42 -6.87 -1.37
C TYR A 2 -11.29 -5.57 -2.17
N ASP A 3 -10.45 -4.65 -1.71
CA ASP A 3 -10.12 -3.46 -2.47
C ASP A 3 -9.14 -3.89 -3.58
N ILE A 4 -9.55 -3.73 -4.84
CA ILE A 4 -8.80 -4.18 -6.02
C ILE A 4 -8.17 -2.96 -6.70
N ILE A 5 -6.92 -3.09 -7.14
CA ILE A 5 -6.30 -2.08 -8.01
C ILE A 5 -6.93 -2.22 -9.40
N PRO A 6 -7.61 -1.19 -9.93
CA PRO A 6 -8.25 -1.27 -11.24
C PRO A 6 -7.22 -1.56 -12.34
N VAL A 7 -7.59 -2.37 -13.33
CA VAL A 7 -6.69 -2.75 -14.44
C VAL A 7 -6.14 -1.55 -15.20
N ALA A 8 -6.88 -0.43 -15.23
CA ALA A 8 -6.45 0.83 -15.85
C ALA A 8 -5.15 1.41 -15.26
N TYR A 9 -4.77 1.05 -14.03
CA TYR A 9 -3.49 1.45 -13.43
C TYR A 9 -2.29 0.66 -13.98
N PHE A 10 -2.56 -0.50 -14.57
CA PHE A 10 -1.58 -1.36 -15.24
C PHE A 10 -1.55 -1.17 -16.77
N GLN A 11 -2.29 -0.18 -17.28
CA GLN A 11 -2.33 0.17 -18.70
C GLN A 11 -1.64 1.53 -18.92
N GLU A 12 -1.16 1.76 -20.14
CA GLU A 12 -0.60 3.06 -20.53
C GLU A 12 -1.69 4.15 -20.54
N PRO A 13 -1.38 5.41 -20.13
CA PRO A 13 -0.08 5.92 -19.68
C PRO A 13 0.18 5.74 -18.17
N ASN A 14 -0.77 5.14 -17.44
CA ASN A 14 -0.73 5.06 -15.98
C ASN A 14 0.36 4.14 -15.46
N PHE A 15 0.59 3.03 -16.17
CA PHE A 15 1.63 2.06 -15.82
C PHE A 15 3.02 2.69 -15.91
N LYS A 16 3.32 3.41 -17.00
CA LYS A 16 4.56 4.18 -17.14
C LYS A 16 4.76 5.22 -16.04
N LYS A 17 3.67 5.84 -15.56
CA LYS A 17 3.68 6.78 -14.42
C LYS A 17 3.74 6.07 -13.06
N LYS A 18 3.79 4.73 -13.04
CA LYS A 18 3.80 3.88 -11.85
C LYS A 18 2.64 4.14 -10.89
N LEU A 19 1.48 4.57 -11.39
CA LEU A 19 0.35 4.94 -10.52
C LEU A 19 -0.20 3.75 -9.73
N TYR A 20 0.06 2.52 -10.17
CA TYR A 20 -0.30 1.30 -9.45
C TYR A 20 0.38 1.21 -8.07
N LEU A 21 1.59 1.75 -7.90
CA LEU A 21 2.30 1.80 -6.60
C LEU A 21 1.56 2.71 -5.62
N LYS A 22 1.22 3.93 -6.08
CA LYS A 22 0.42 4.88 -5.30
C LYS A 22 -0.93 4.32 -4.92
N LYS A 23 -1.60 3.63 -5.86
CA LYS A 23 -2.90 3.03 -5.58
C LYS A 23 -2.78 1.88 -4.58
N ALA A 24 -1.73 1.06 -4.67
CA ALA A 24 -1.46 0.03 -3.67
C ALA A 24 -1.29 0.63 -2.27
N THR A 25 -0.50 1.70 -2.14
CA THR A 25 -0.31 2.40 -0.86
C THR A 25 -1.61 2.97 -0.30
N GLU A 26 -2.44 3.60 -1.15
CA GLU A 26 -3.76 4.12 -0.75
C GLU A 26 -4.67 3.02 -0.19
N LEU A 27 -4.76 1.87 -0.90
CA LEU A 27 -5.60 0.76 -0.48
C LEU A 27 -5.10 0.13 0.82
N THR A 28 -3.78 -0.05 0.96
CA THR A 28 -3.18 -0.56 2.19
C THR A 28 -3.49 0.35 3.37
N ASN A 29 -3.30 1.66 3.25
CA ASN A 29 -3.62 2.61 4.33
C ASN A 29 -5.11 2.58 4.70
N ASN A 30 -5.99 2.51 3.71
CA ASN A 30 -7.43 2.38 3.95
C ASN A 30 -7.78 1.09 4.69
N LEU A 31 -7.10 -0.01 4.36
CA LEU A 31 -7.28 -1.29 5.04
C LEU A 31 -6.81 -1.21 6.50
N LEU A 32 -5.60 -0.71 6.75
CA LEU A 32 -5.05 -0.58 8.10
C LEU A 32 -5.92 0.33 8.99
N ASN A 33 -6.42 1.44 8.43
CA ASN A 33 -7.36 2.32 9.14
C ASN A 33 -8.68 1.62 9.51
N LYS A 34 -9.20 0.75 8.64
CA LYS A 34 -10.40 -0.06 8.93
C LYS A 34 -10.13 -1.14 9.98
N MET A 35 -8.92 -1.71 9.99
CA MET A 35 -8.50 -2.75 10.94
C MET A 35 -8.32 -2.21 12.36
N LYS A 36 -8.06 -0.90 12.53
CA LYS A 36 -7.80 -0.25 13.83
C LYS A 36 -6.69 -0.97 14.60
N LEU A 37 -5.50 -0.94 14.01
CA LEU A 37 -4.30 -1.59 14.54
C LEU A 37 -4.11 -1.32 16.05
N GLY A 38 -3.76 -2.36 16.80
CA GLY A 38 -3.32 -2.20 18.19
C GLY A 38 -2.00 -1.45 18.28
N CYS A 39 -1.72 -0.85 19.44
CA CYS A 39 -0.50 -0.05 19.66
C CYS A 39 0.80 -0.84 19.44
N ASP A 40 0.78 -2.15 19.66
CA ASP A 40 1.94 -3.05 19.56
C ASP A 40 1.77 -4.12 18.46
N GLU A 41 0.83 -3.91 17.55
CA GLU A 41 0.55 -4.88 16.48
C GLU A 41 1.59 -4.76 15.36
N MET A 42 2.28 -5.85 15.07
CA MET A 42 3.28 -5.89 14.01
C MET A 42 2.62 -5.91 12.63
N ILE A 43 3.04 -5.00 11.75
CA ILE A 43 2.60 -4.95 10.36
C ILE A 43 3.60 -5.70 9.48
N GLU A 44 3.17 -6.83 8.90
CA GLU A 44 3.94 -7.55 7.88
C GLU A 44 3.41 -7.22 6.48
N ILE A 45 4.33 -6.96 5.55
CA ILE A 45 4.00 -6.65 4.15
C ILE A 45 4.93 -7.41 3.21
N CYS A 46 4.38 -7.95 2.13
CA CYS A 46 5.16 -8.71 1.15
C CYS A 46 6.19 -7.84 0.42
N SER A 47 7.30 -8.45 0.02
CA SER A 47 8.39 -7.82 -0.74
C SER A 47 8.13 -7.65 -2.25
N SER A 48 6.87 -7.81 -2.70
CA SER A 48 6.50 -7.59 -4.10
C SER A 48 6.78 -6.15 -4.52
N PHE A 49 7.18 -5.96 -5.78
CA PHE A 49 7.39 -4.64 -6.38
C PHE A 49 6.13 -3.75 -6.28
N LEU A 50 4.94 -4.37 -6.19
CA LEU A 50 3.68 -3.66 -6.02
C LEU A 50 3.68 -2.74 -4.78
N PHE A 51 4.43 -3.11 -3.75
CA PHE A 51 4.50 -2.42 -2.47
C PHE A 51 5.78 -1.59 -2.31
N ASP A 52 6.53 -1.33 -3.38
CA ASP A 52 7.81 -0.60 -3.27
C ASP A 52 7.65 0.82 -2.71
N GLU A 53 6.53 1.51 -2.98
CA GLU A 53 6.20 2.79 -2.33
C GLU A 53 5.46 2.59 -1.00
N THR A 54 4.77 1.46 -0.82
CA THR A 54 3.98 1.19 0.38
C THR A 54 4.87 0.87 1.58
N ARG A 55 5.90 0.05 1.41
CA ARG A 55 6.83 -0.31 2.50
C ARG A 55 7.47 0.92 3.16
N PRO A 56 8.12 1.86 2.43
CA PRO A 56 8.69 3.04 3.06
C PRO A 56 7.61 3.94 3.67
N ALA A 57 6.44 4.07 3.04
CA ALA A 57 5.33 4.85 3.61
C ALA A 57 4.84 4.29 4.95
N LEU A 58 4.75 2.97 5.08
CA LEU A 58 4.41 2.31 6.35
C LEU A 58 5.52 2.47 7.38
N TRP A 59 6.78 2.35 6.97
CA TRP A 59 7.92 2.58 7.85
C TRP A 59 7.93 4.00 8.42
N ASP A 60 7.66 5.01 7.59
CA ASP A 60 7.61 6.42 8.04
C ASP A 60 6.47 6.68 9.04
N GLN A 61 5.37 5.94 8.94
CA GLN A 61 4.18 6.09 9.78
C GLN A 61 4.23 5.28 11.08
N TYR A 62 4.70 4.04 11.00
CA TYR A 62 4.59 3.05 12.09
C TYR A 62 5.96 2.53 12.57
N GLY A 63 7.03 2.74 11.81
CA GLY A 63 8.38 2.23 12.10
C GLY A 63 9.22 3.12 13.02
N LYS A 64 8.61 4.06 13.74
CA LYS A 64 9.33 4.85 14.75
C LYS A 64 9.37 4.09 16.06
N GLU A 65 10.57 3.65 16.43
CA GLU A 65 10.95 3.38 17.83
C GLU A 65 10.88 4.65 18.68
#